data_AF-A0A937K8E2-F1
#
_entry.id   AF-A0A937K8E2-F1
#
_cell.length_a   1.000
_cell.length_b   1.000
_cell.length_c   1.000
_cell.angle_alpha   90.00
_cell.angle_beta   90.00
_cell.angle_gamma   90.00
#
_symmetry.space_group_name_H-M   'P 1'
#
loop_
_entity.id
_entity.type
_entity.pdbx_description
1 polymer ?
#
loop_
_entity_poly.entity_id
_entity_poly.type
_entity_poly.pdbx_seq_one_letter_code
_entity_poly.pdbx_strand_id
1 'polypeptide(L)'
;MLVSDLYILTIVFFLAVWGQAWRKFRDPFHPLIFLMPQFAFLYGFMPYSLYREDPQRFLLWVGGDDVYRYQSISIGLVLCLVAGVSYGSRRLTRSKVRWQTVQLHGEKAIRLVGLALGLVGWVAWLYIVRASGGFEGAYGSAYGGGWVPNGYIREMRFVGLGGALLIFLPRVGRGMRLLDWLMVAMCVAPTLSHAILGARRGPALLSLVVLVGGYIYFMRKRVSVILVAGGGMLAGSLMLFLVANRNSLYLGSKAVNFSSPLEHMNRWVSNEYLIGGAAVRYADQYGAFYGARELIWLIGRFLPRSVWPDVYVQLPQLLGVEVDLRKNGGVSREGIASVANFEPSVGAAEAFTGSLWMEFGAASFIVAFLIGLFYVRVWKAARSSISARLIYLFMVALSVYLVMQSIDPWLYRLILFGLPVVLVARILDRRGGRLSRTAVVGRSRESQVYTSPLKPDFRFTYERIEDE
;
A
#
# COMPACT_ATOMS: atom_id res chain seq x y z
N MET A 1 29.40 18.86 -4.15
CA MET A 1 27.97 18.97 -3.83
C MET A 1 27.83 18.64 -2.35
N LEU A 2 27.21 19.49 -1.53
CA LEU A 2 27.01 19.15 -0.11
C LEU A 2 26.00 18.01 -0.01
N VAL A 3 26.15 17.14 1.00
CA VAL A 3 25.22 16.02 1.25
C VAL A 3 23.78 16.51 1.45
N SER A 4 23.60 17.70 2.03
CA SER A 4 22.30 18.38 2.11
C SER A 4 21.68 18.67 0.75
N ASP A 5 22.49 19.14 -0.21
CA ASP A 5 22.02 19.53 -1.54
C ASP A 5 21.54 18.30 -2.31
N LEU A 6 22.23 17.17 -2.16
CA LEU A 6 21.84 15.89 -2.75
C LEU A 6 20.41 15.49 -2.38
N TYR A 7 20.05 15.61 -1.10
CA TYR A 7 18.71 15.24 -0.63
C TYR A 7 17.65 16.27 -1.04
N ILE A 8 17.97 17.57 -1.00
CA ILE A 8 17.06 18.61 -1.50
C ILE A 8 16.77 18.41 -2.99
N LEU A 9 17.81 18.16 -3.79
CA LEU A 9 17.66 17.86 -5.22
C LEU A 9 16.85 16.58 -5.44
N THR A 10 17.01 15.55 -4.60
CA THR A 10 16.19 14.34 -4.65
C THR A 10 14.70 14.63 -4.41
N ILE A 11 14.37 15.45 -3.40
CA ILE A 11 12.98 15.88 -3.12
C ILE A 11 12.41 16.63 -4.32
N VAL A 12 13.14 17.63 -4.82
CA VAL A 12 12.72 18.45 -5.96
C VAL A 12 12.50 17.58 -7.20
N PHE A 13 13.40 16.63 -7.45
CA PHE A 13 13.28 15.69 -8.56
C PHE A 13 11.99 14.85 -8.47
N PHE A 14 11.72 14.21 -7.33
CA PHE A 14 10.51 13.40 -7.18
C PHE A 14 9.22 14.25 -7.21
N LEU A 15 9.24 15.47 -6.67
CA LEU A 15 8.11 16.40 -6.79
C LEU A 15 7.89 16.89 -8.23
N ALA A 16 8.96 17.06 -9.02
CA ALA A 16 8.85 17.39 -10.44
C ALA A 16 8.22 16.24 -11.23
N VAL A 17 8.64 14.99 -10.97
CA VAL A 17 8.02 13.78 -11.57
C VAL A 17 6.54 13.67 -11.19
N TRP A 18 6.22 13.92 -9.91
CA TRP A 18 4.85 13.95 -9.41
C TRP A 18 4.00 15.01 -10.12
N GLY A 19 4.50 16.25 -10.21
CA GLY A 19 3.84 17.37 -10.87
C GLY A 19 3.65 17.14 -12.37
N GLN A 20 4.63 16.54 -13.04
CA GLN A 20 4.54 16.16 -14.44
C GLN A 20 3.46 15.09 -14.67
N ALA A 21 3.41 14.07 -13.80
CA ALA A 21 2.38 13.04 -13.85
C ALA A 21 0.98 13.65 -13.62
N TRP A 22 0.85 14.57 -12.65
CA TRP A 22 -0.40 15.27 -12.40
C TRP A 22 -0.83 16.11 -13.61
N ARG A 23 0.08 16.91 -14.17
CA ARG A 23 -0.17 17.75 -15.35
C ARG A 23 -0.66 16.92 -16.54
N LYS A 24 -0.05 15.76 -16.77
CA LYS A 24 -0.36 14.86 -17.89
C LYS A 24 -1.67 14.10 -17.72
N PHE A 25 -1.92 13.52 -16.54
CA PHE A 25 -3.02 12.58 -16.33
C PHE A 25 -4.21 13.17 -15.57
N ARG A 26 -3.98 14.11 -14.64
CA ARG A 26 -4.98 14.65 -13.71
C ARG A 26 -5.83 13.57 -13.02
N ASP A 27 -5.17 12.49 -12.63
CA ASP A 27 -5.77 11.34 -11.97
C ASP A 27 -5.07 11.13 -10.62
N PRO A 28 -5.76 11.29 -9.48
CA PRO A 28 -5.17 11.08 -8.15
C PRO A 28 -4.70 9.64 -7.92
N PHE A 29 -5.20 8.70 -8.71
CA PHE A 29 -4.82 7.30 -8.65
C PHE A 29 -3.85 6.91 -9.76
N HIS A 30 -3.16 7.84 -10.41
CA HIS A 30 -2.01 7.45 -11.23
C HIS A 30 -0.88 6.95 -10.31
N PRO A 31 -0.15 5.85 -10.63
CA PRO A 31 0.87 5.27 -9.75
C PRO A 31 1.87 6.28 -9.15
N LEU A 32 2.38 7.18 -9.99
CA LEU A 32 3.35 8.19 -9.56
C LEU A 32 2.78 9.23 -8.57
N ILE A 33 1.46 9.41 -8.51
CA ILE A 33 0.85 10.42 -7.65
C ILE A 33 0.91 10.03 -6.17
N PHE A 34 0.79 8.75 -5.85
CA PHE A 34 0.92 8.28 -4.47
C PHE A 34 2.29 7.68 -4.16
N LEU A 35 3.04 7.20 -5.16
CA LEU A 35 4.39 6.64 -4.93
C LEU A 35 5.45 7.74 -4.73
N MET A 36 5.46 8.79 -5.56
CA MET A 36 6.53 9.80 -5.52
C MET A 36 6.61 10.56 -4.18
N PRO A 37 5.49 10.95 -3.53
CA PRO A 37 5.58 11.59 -2.22
C PRO A 37 6.17 10.67 -1.14
N GLN A 38 5.91 9.37 -1.22
CA GLN A 38 6.49 8.39 -0.30
C GLN A 38 8.01 8.24 -0.54
N PHE A 39 8.45 8.22 -1.80
CA PHE A 39 9.88 8.21 -2.13
C PHE A 39 10.58 9.54 -1.78
N ALA A 40 9.93 10.68 -1.95
CA ALA A 40 10.43 11.99 -1.53
C ALA A 40 10.60 12.07 -0.01
N PHE A 41 9.65 11.50 0.73
CA PHE A 41 9.78 11.38 2.17
C PHE A 41 10.97 10.47 2.55
N LEU A 42 11.02 9.24 2.01
CA LEU A 42 11.99 8.23 2.40
C LEU A 42 13.44 8.53 1.98
N TYR A 43 13.68 8.93 0.73
CA TYR A 43 15.04 9.12 0.18
C TYR A 43 15.48 10.59 0.09
N GLY A 44 14.60 11.51 0.47
CA GLY A 44 14.89 12.94 0.47
C GLY A 44 14.76 13.53 1.86
N PHE A 45 13.54 13.61 2.37
CA PHE A 45 13.27 14.32 3.63
C PHE A 45 13.85 13.61 4.87
N MET A 46 13.69 12.29 4.95
CA MET A 46 14.19 11.49 6.08
C MET A 46 15.72 11.58 6.25
N PRO A 47 16.56 11.29 5.24
CA PRO A 47 18.01 11.45 5.38
C PRO A 47 18.44 12.91 5.56
N TYR A 48 17.73 13.88 4.96
CA TYR A 48 17.97 15.29 5.22
C TYR A 48 17.74 15.68 6.69
N SER A 49 16.67 15.18 7.31
CA SER A 49 16.38 15.41 8.73
C SER A 49 17.48 14.86 9.63
N LEU A 50 17.93 13.63 9.39
CA LEU A 50 19.01 13.01 10.16
C LEU A 50 20.34 13.75 9.99
N TYR A 51 20.69 14.12 8.75
CA TYR A 51 21.92 14.87 8.48
C TYR A 51 21.90 16.24 9.19
N ARG A 52 20.75 16.90 9.26
CA ARG A 52 20.60 18.19 9.97
C ARG A 52 20.72 18.07 11.49
N GLU A 53 20.33 16.94 12.06
CA GLU A 53 20.43 16.70 13.49
C GLU A 53 21.88 16.44 13.90
N ASP A 54 22.57 15.53 13.22
CA ASP A 54 23.96 15.18 13.51
C ASP A 54 24.69 14.72 12.23
N PRO A 55 25.37 15.63 11.51
CA PRO A 55 26.08 15.30 10.27
C PRO A 55 27.16 14.22 10.44
N GLN A 56 27.88 14.23 11.56
CA GLN A 56 29.00 13.32 11.79
C GLN A 56 28.49 11.91 12.04
N ARG A 57 27.49 11.77 12.91
CA ARG A 57 26.83 10.47 13.16
C ARG A 57 26.14 9.95 11.91
N PHE A 58 25.51 10.82 11.12
CA PHE A 58 24.89 10.44 9.85
C PHE A 58 25.89 9.82 8.89
N LEU A 59 27.01 10.50 8.65
CA LEU A 59 28.07 9.99 7.77
C LEU A 59 28.64 8.67 8.32
N LEU A 60 28.90 8.57 9.62
CA LEU A 60 29.36 7.33 10.24
C LEU A 60 28.41 6.16 9.99
N TRP A 61 27.10 6.37 10.13
CA TRP A 61 26.11 5.29 10.05
C TRP A 61 25.82 4.87 8.62
N VAL A 62 25.80 5.82 7.68
CA VAL A 62 25.59 5.50 6.25
C VAL A 62 26.82 4.86 5.61
N GLY A 63 28.02 5.05 6.16
CA GLY A 63 29.27 4.48 5.64
C GLY A 63 30.18 5.49 4.96
N GLY A 64 30.13 6.76 5.37
CA GLY A 64 30.94 7.85 4.82
C GLY A 64 30.57 8.13 3.37
N ASP A 65 31.49 7.87 2.46
CA ASP A 65 31.33 8.13 1.02
C ASP A 65 30.29 7.23 0.34
N ASP A 66 29.89 6.12 0.99
CA ASP A 66 28.81 5.24 0.52
C ASP A 66 27.44 5.93 0.44
N VAL A 67 27.29 7.11 1.06
CA VAL A 67 26.10 7.97 0.91
C VAL A 67 25.76 8.18 -0.57
N TYR A 68 26.74 8.55 -1.39
CA TYR A 68 26.49 8.86 -2.80
C TYR A 68 26.13 7.61 -3.59
N ARG A 69 26.75 6.48 -3.27
CA ARG A 69 26.45 5.19 -3.89
C ARG A 69 25.02 4.75 -3.58
N TYR A 70 24.65 4.70 -2.29
CA TYR A 70 23.32 4.29 -1.86
C TYR A 70 22.22 5.20 -2.43
N GLN A 71 22.46 6.52 -2.42
CA GLN A 71 21.52 7.48 -3.01
C GLN A 71 21.39 7.30 -4.53
N SER A 72 22.51 7.05 -5.23
CA SER A 72 22.49 6.80 -6.69
C SER A 72 21.72 5.53 -7.04
N ILE A 73 21.91 4.44 -6.28
CA ILE A 73 21.14 3.20 -6.44
C ILE A 73 19.65 3.49 -6.21
N SER A 74 19.30 4.20 -5.13
CA SER A 74 17.91 4.54 -4.81
C SER A 74 17.24 5.35 -5.91
N ILE A 75 17.90 6.41 -6.40
CA ILE A 75 17.39 7.22 -7.50
C ILE A 75 17.28 6.38 -8.78
N GLY A 76 18.28 5.56 -9.09
CA GLY A 76 18.25 4.67 -10.26
C GLY A 76 17.08 3.68 -10.23
N LEU A 77 16.80 3.07 -9.09
CA LEU A 77 15.66 2.16 -8.94
C LEU A 77 14.32 2.89 -9.11
N VAL A 78 14.18 4.08 -8.52
CA VAL A 78 12.97 4.89 -8.69
C VAL A 78 12.82 5.34 -10.15
N LEU A 79 13.92 5.71 -10.84
CA LEU A 79 13.93 6.02 -12.26
C LEU A 79 13.48 4.84 -13.12
N CYS A 80 13.97 3.62 -12.83
CA CYS A 80 13.51 2.41 -13.50
C CYS A 80 12.01 2.15 -13.28
N LEU A 81 11.51 2.33 -12.06
CA LEU A 81 10.08 2.25 -11.76
C LEU A 81 9.28 3.29 -12.54
N VAL A 82 9.73 4.55 -12.56
CA VAL A 82 9.12 5.65 -13.33
C VAL A 82 9.13 5.33 -14.83
N ALA A 83 10.21 4.75 -15.35
CA ALA A 83 10.32 4.30 -16.72
C ALA A 83 9.32 3.18 -17.03
N GLY A 84 9.13 2.22 -16.12
CA GLY A 84 8.13 1.15 -16.24
C GLY A 84 6.70 1.70 -16.29
N VAL A 85 6.36 2.62 -15.38
CA VAL A 85 5.07 3.32 -15.38
C VAL A 85 4.89 4.12 -16.68
N SER A 86 5.90 4.89 -17.07
CA SER A 86 5.86 5.74 -18.27
C SER A 86 5.70 4.91 -19.54
N TYR A 87 6.44 3.81 -19.66
CA TYR A 87 6.35 2.86 -20.77
C TYR A 87 4.94 2.28 -20.89
N GLY A 88 4.37 1.75 -19.80
CA GLY A 88 3.01 1.21 -19.85
C GLY A 88 1.92 2.27 -20.05
N SER A 89 2.19 3.52 -19.68
CA SER A 89 1.29 4.66 -19.90
C SER A 89 1.30 5.22 -21.32
N ARG A 90 2.22 4.76 -22.19
CA ARG A 90 2.29 5.19 -23.59
C ARG A 90 0.91 5.07 -24.25
N ARG A 91 0.57 6.06 -25.09
CA ARG A 91 -0.71 6.19 -25.82
C ARG A 91 -1.95 6.55 -24.97
N LEU A 92 -1.82 6.74 -23.66
CA LEU A 92 -2.90 7.30 -22.84
C LEU A 92 -2.85 8.82 -22.88
N THR A 93 -3.91 9.43 -23.40
CA THR A 93 -4.16 10.87 -23.30
C THR A 93 -5.14 11.16 -22.18
N ARG A 94 -5.18 12.41 -21.70
CA ARG A 94 -6.12 12.86 -20.67
C ARG A 94 -7.59 12.50 -20.98
N SER A 95 -8.01 12.57 -22.24
CA SER A 95 -9.36 12.19 -22.68
C SER A 95 -9.61 10.67 -22.57
N LYS A 96 -8.58 9.85 -22.79
CA LYS A 96 -8.64 8.37 -22.71
C LYS A 96 -8.49 7.82 -21.29
N VAL A 97 -8.19 8.65 -20.30
CA VAL A 97 -8.14 8.24 -18.87
C VAL A 97 -9.54 8.10 -18.26
N ARG A 98 -10.62 8.39 -19.02
CA ARG A 98 -12.00 8.26 -18.52
C ARG A 98 -12.38 6.80 -18.22
N TRP A 99 -13.04 6.61 -17.08
CA TRP A 99 -13.52 5.31 -16.60
C TRP A 99 -14.79 4.88 -17.36
N GLN A 100 -14.78 3.68 -17.93
CA GLN A 100 -15.97 3.12 -18.57
C GLN A 100 -17.02 2.77 -17.52
N THR A 101 -18.30 3.01 -17.79
CA THR A 101 -19.39 2.48 -16.95
C THR A 101 -19.39 0.97 -17.12
N VAL A 102 -19.20 0.24 -16.01
CA VAL A 102 -19.30 -1.23 -16.05
C VAL A 102 -20.66 -1.57 -15.46
N GLN A 103 -21.45 -2.33 -16.22
CA GLN A 103 -22.74 -2.80 -15.76
C GLN A 103 -22.53 -3.89 -14.71
N LEU A 104 -23.04 -3.63 -13.51
CA LEU A 104 -22.97 -4.59 -12.41
C LEU A 104 -24.28 -5.36 -12.36
N HIS A 105 -24.18 -6.68 -12.42
CA HIS A 105 -25.30 -7.58 -12.22
C HIS A 105 -25.30 -8.07 -10.78
N GLY A 106 -26.48 -8.10 -10.15
CA GLY A 106 -26.63 -8.64 -8.80
C GLY A 106 -26.08 -7.74 -7.69
N GLU A 107 -26.38 -6.43 -7.70
CA GLU A 107 -25.94 -5.49 -6.66
C GLU A 107 -26.15 -6.00 -5.22
N LYS A 108 -27.28 -6.64 -4.95
CA LYS A 108 -27.59 -7.25 -3.64
C LYS A 108 -26.61 -8.36 -3.27
N ALA A 109 -26.27 -9.23 -4.22
CA ALA A 109 -25.30 -10.31 -4.00
C ALA A 109 -23.89 -9.75 -3.76
N ILE A 110 -23.48 -8.72 -4.51
CA ILE A 110 -22.19 -8.04 -4.30
C ILE A 110 -22.12 -7.47 -2.87
N ARG A 111 -23.17 -6.78 -2.42
CA ARG A 111 -23.23 -6.24 -1.05
C ARG A 111 -23.22 -7.35 -0.01
N LEU A 112 -23.98 -8.42 -0.21
CA LEU A 112 -24.02 -9.56 0.72
C LEU A 112 -22.65 -10.23 0.88
N VAL A 113 -21.94 -10.43 -0.24
CA VAL A 113 -20.57 -10.98 -0.18
C VAL A 113 -19.63 -9.98 0.50
N GLY A 114 -19.75 -8.67 0.20
CA GLY A 114 -18.98 -7.64 0.88
C GLY A 114 -19.19 -7.65 2.40
N LEU A 115 -20.44 -7.79 2.84
CA LEU A 115 -20.82 -7.95 4.23
C LEU A 115 -20.26 -9.22 4.86
N ALA A 116 -20.36 -10.36 4.18
CA ALA A 116 -19.80 -11.62 4.66
C ALA A 116 -18.28 -11.53 4.89
N LEU A 117 -17.55 -10.89 3.98
CA LEU A 117 -16.12 -10.62 4.15
C LEU A 117 -15.85 -9.67 5.33
N GLY A 118 -16.69 -8.65 5.52
CA GLY A 118 -16.67 -7.78 6.70
C GLY A 118 -16.84 -8.53 8.01
N LEU A 119 -17.83 -9.44 8.07
CA LEU A 119 -18.11 -10.27 9.24
C LEU A 119 -16.96 -11.22 9.54
N VAL A 120 -16.33 -11.82 8.53
CA VAL A 120 -15.12 -12.64 8.73
C VAL A 120 -14.00 -11.82 9.36
N GLY A 121 -13.79 -10.57 8.89
CA GLY A 121 -12.83 -9.66 9.49
C GLY A 121 -13.13 -9.33 10.96
N TRP A 122 -14.41 -9.14 11.29
CA TRP A 122 -14.89 -8.94 12.66
C TRP A 122 -14.65 -10.15 13.57
N VAL A 123 -15.05 -11.35 13.13
CA VAL A 123 -14.88 -12.59 13.91
C VAL A 123 -13.39 -12.83 14.20
N ALA A 124 -12.53 -12.65 13.19
CA ALA A 124 -11.09 -12.78 13.37
C ALA A 124 -10.53 -11.76 14.37
N TRP A 125 -10.97 -10.49 14.28
CA TRP A 125 -10.53 -9.44 15.20
C TRP A 125 -11.01 -9.67 16.63
N LEU A 126 -12.29 -10.01 16.83
CA LEU A 126 -12.85 -10.34 18.14
C LEU A 126 -12.16 -11.55 18.76
N TYR A 127 -11.84 -12.57 17.94
CA TYR A 127 -11.06 -13.72 18.39
C TYR A 127 -9.68 -13.30 18.89
N ILE A 128 -8.96 -12.43 18.16
CA ILE A 128 -7.65 -11.92 18.59
C ILE A 128 -7.76 -11.16 19.91
N VAL A 129 -8.76 -10.28 20.04
CA VAL A 129 -8.99 -9.51 21.26
C VAL A 129 -9.30 -10.45 22.43
N ARG A 130 -10.21 -11.41 22.25
CA ARG A 130 -10.55 -12.41 23.28
C ARG A 130 -9.33 -13.24 23.70
N ALA A 131 -8.57 -13.76 22.73
CA ALA A 131 -7.39 -14.58 22.97
C ALA A 131 -6.27 -13.80 23.69
N SER A 132 -6.30 -12.47 23.62
CA SER A 132 -5.32 -11.61 24.28
C SER A 132 -5.79 -11.12 25.66
N GLY A 133 -6.88 -11.66 26.20
CA GLY A 133 -7.41 -11.23 27.51
C GLY A 133 -8.39 -10.05 27.44
N GLY A 134 -9.07 -9.86 26.32
CA GLY A 134 -10.03 -8.76 26.12
C GLY A 134 -9.37 -7.47 25.61
N PHE A 135 -10.10 -6.35 25.65
CA PHE A 135 -9.58 -5.07 25.15
C PHE A 135 -8.38 -4.57 25.95
N GLU A 136 -8.38 -4.77 27.26
CA GLU A 136 -7.27 -4.38 28.13
C GLU A 136 -6.02 -5.21 27.84
N GLY A 137 -6.12 -6.55 27.73
CA GLY A 137 -4.95 -7.35 27.38
C GLY A 137 -4.49 -7.15 25.92
N ALA A 138 -5.42 -6.84 24.99
CA ALA A 138 -5.06 -6.56 23.61
C ALA A 138 -4.43 -5.17 23.43
N TYR A 139 -4.97 -4.13 24.07
CA TYR A 139 -4.65 -2.72 23.81
C TYR A 139 -4.24 -1.92 25.04
N GLY A 140 -4.00 -2.58 26.18
CA GLY A 140 -3.56 -1.95 27.44
C GLY A 140 -2.05 -1.74 27.54
N SER A 141 -1.31 -2.10 26.50
CA SER A 141 0.14 -1.87 26.42
C SER A 141 0.53 -1.11 25.16
N ALA A 142 1.69 -0.45 25.22
CA ALA A 142 2.34 0.12 24.05
C ALA A 142 2.44 -0.91 22.90
N TYR A 143 2.17 -0.46 21.68
CA TYR A 143 2.15 -1.31 20.48
C TYR A 143 1.16 -2.51 20.56
N GLY A 144 0.08 -2.34 21.33
CA GLY A 144 -1.00 -3.29 21.45
C GLY A 144 -1.63 -3.71 20.11
N GLY A 145 -2.48 -4.71 20.19
CA GLY A 145 -3.13 -5.32 19.04
C GLY A 145 -3.57 -6.77 19.24
N GLY A 146 -3.21 -7.36 20.37
CA GLY A 146 -3.34 -8.78 20.59
C GLY A 146 -2.43 -9.66 19.72
N TRP A 147 -2.23 -10.89 20.16
CA TRP A 147 -1.41 -11.86 19.44
C TRP A 147 -2.06 -13.24 19.49
N VAL A 148 -2.07 -13.91 18.34
CA VAL A 148 -2.44 -15.32 18.24
C VAL A 148 -1.39 -16.05 17.40
N PRO A 149 -1.08 -17.32 17.69
CA PRO A 149 -0.05 -18.08 16.96
C PRO A 149 -0.34 -18.22 15.46
N ASN A 150 -1.62 -18.28 15.09
CA ASN A 150 -2.04 -18.45 13.71
C ASN A 150 -1.97 -17.11 12.94
N GLY A 151 -0.97 -16.99 12.06
CA GLY A 151 -0.75 -15.82 11.22
C GLY A 151 -1.92 -15.50 10.27
N TYR A 152 -2.66 -16.50 9.78
CA TYR A 152 -3.82 -16.26 8.93
C TYR A 152 -4.90 -15.51 9.68
N ILE A 153 -5.25 -15.95 10.90
CA ILE A 153 -6.27 -15.28 11.72
C ILE A 153 -5.87 -13.83 12.01
N ARG A 154 -4.59 -13.57 12.32
CA ARG A 154 -4.06 -12.21 12.53
C ARG A 154 -4.26 -11.30 11.32
N GLU A 155 -4.12 -11.85 10.12
CA GLU A 155 -4.20 -11.15 8.85
C GLU A 155 -5.66 -11.07 8.33
N MET A 156 -6.56 -11.97 8.75
CA MET A 156 -7.97 -12.01 8.30
C MET A 156 -8.76 -10.73 8.59
N ARG A 157 -8.36 -9.90 9.56
CA ARG A 157 -8.99 -8.58 9.79
C ARG A 157 -8.95 -7.67 8.55
N PHE A 158 -7.96 -7.85 7.67
CA PHE A 158 -7.84 -7.07 6.43
C PHE A 158 -8.81 -7.52 5.33
N VAL A 159 -9.42 -8.71 5.45
CA VAL A 159 -10.45 -9.18 4.49
C VAL A 159 -11.66 -8.25 4.47
N GLY A 160 -11.99 -7.63 5.62
CA GLY A 160 -13.03 -6.60 5.71
C GLY A 160 -12.79 -5.42 4.78
N LEU A 161 -11.53 -5.02 4.53
CA LEU A 161 -11.21 -3.97 3.57
C LEU A 161 -11.67 -4.35 2.14
N GLY A 162 -11.56 -5.62 1.77
CA GLY A 162 -12.06 -6.14 0.50
C GLY A 162 -13.59 -6.10 0.43
N GLY A 163 -14.23 -6.43 1.55
CA GLY A 163 -15.66 -6.27 1.73
C GLY A 163 -16.13 -4.84 1.52
N ALA A 164 -15.43 -3.85 2.08
CA ALA A 164 -15.72 -2.43 1.89
C ALA A 164 -15.66 -2.02 0.41
N LEU A 165 -14.63 -2.48 -0.33
CA LEU A 165 -14.51 -2.19 -1.76
C LEU A 165 -15.65 -2.81 -2.59
N LEU A 166 -16.11 -4.01 -2.24
CA LEU A 166 -17.28 -4.62 -2.86
C LEU A 166 -18.56 -3.82 -2.58
N ILE A 167 -18.70 -3.20 -1.41
CA ILE A 167 -19.86 -2.36 -1.09
C ILE A 167 -19.85 -1.04 -1.88
N PHE A 168 -18.68 -0.43 -2.11
CA PHE A 168 -18.55 0.75 -2.96
C PHE A 168 -18.94 0.47 -4.42
N LEU A 169 -18.66 -0.74 -4.91
CA LEU A 169 -18.74 -1.09 -6.32
C LEU A 169 -20.15 -0.87 -6.93
N PRO A 170 -21.28 -1.34 -6.35
CA PRO A 170 -22.65 -1.05 -6.82
C PRO A 170 -23.03 0.43 -6.89
N ARG A 171 -22.28 1.30 -6.21
CA ARG A 171 -22.60 2.73 -6.08
C ARG A 171 -21.77 3.62 -7.02
N VAL A 172 -21.03 3.03 -7.98
CA VAL A 172 -20.22 3.78 -8.95
C VAL A 172 -21.01 4.91 -9.60
N GLY A 173 -20.58 6.15 -9.37
CA GLY A 173 -21.19 7.36 -9.93
C GLY A 173 -22.58 7.75 -9.37
N ARG A 174 -23.13 7.02 -8.38
CA ARG A 174 -24.49 7.24 -7.84
C ARG A 174 -24.51 7.84 -6.42
N GLY A 175 -23.33 8.14 -5.84
CA GLY A 175 -23.21 8.56 -4.44
C GLY A 175 -23.43 7.41 -3.44
N MET A 176 -23.12 7.60 -2.16
CA MET A 176 -23.31 6.59 -1.11
C MET A 176 -24.57 6.91 -0.29
N ARG A 177 -25.37 5.89 0.05
CA ARG A 177 -26.46 6.03 1.03
C ARG A 177 -25.93 5.83 2.45
N LEU A 178 -26.68 6.26 3.46
CA LEU A 178 -26.31 6.04 4.86
C LEU A 178 -26.08 4.54 5.17
N LEU A 179 -26.97 3.67 4.68
CA LEU A 179 -26.81 2.22 4.84
C LEU A 179 -25.51 1.71 4.20
N ASP A 180 -25.14 2.21 3.01
CA ASP A 180 -23.88 1.82 2.36
C ASP A 180 -22.67 2.25 3.21
N TRP A 181 -22.73 3.44 3.83
CA TRP A 181 -21.71 3.90 4.77
C TRP A 181 -21.63 3.04 6.04
N LEU A 182 -22.76 2.65 6.62
CA LEU A 182 -22.78 1.77 7.80
C LEU A 182 -22.15 0.41 7.47
N MET A 183 -22.45 -0.15 6.30
CA MET A 183 -21.83 -1.41 5.84
C MET A 183 -20.33 -1.27 5.62
N VAL A 184 -19.88 -0.17 4.98
CA VAL A 184 -18.45 0.13 4.81
C VAL A 184 -17.75 0.33 6.16
N ALA A 185 -18.37 1.07 7.07
CA ALA A 185 -17.84 1.33 8.40
C ALA A 185 -17.67 0.02 9.19
N MET A 186 -18.67 -0.87 9.14
CA MET A 186 -18.56 -2.20 9.73
C MET A 186 -17.40 -2.99 9.12
N CYS A 187 -17.23 -2.99 7.80
CA CYS A 187 -16.13 -3.68 7.13
C CYS A 187 -14.73 -3.16 7.51
N VAL A 188 -14.58 -1.84 7.70
CA VAL A 188 -13.30 -1.20 7.99
C VAL A 188 -12.98 -1.12 9.49
N ALA A 189 -13.99 -1.14 10.36
CA ALA A 189 -13.86 -0.98 11.80
C ALA A 189 -12.78 -1.87 12.43
N PRO A 190 -12.69 -3.19 12.18
CA PRO A 190 -11.65 -4.02 12.78
C PRO A 190 -10.22 -3.53 12.50
N THR A 191 -9.96 -3.13 11.25
CA THR A 191 -8.63 -2.63 10.85
C THR A 191 -8.38 -1.23 11.39
N LEU A 192 -9.39 -0.37 11.40
CA LEU A 192 -9.27 1.01 11.91
C LEU A 192 -9.12 1.04 13.44
N SER A 193 -9.88 0.25 14.18
CA SER A 193 -9.72 0.09 15.63
C SER A 193 -8.33 -0.42 15.97
N HIS A 194 -7.83 -1.42 15.22
CA HIS A 194 -6.46 -1.90 15.38
C HIS A 194 -5.41 -0.82 15.07
N ALA A 195 -5.71 0.07 14.14
CA ALA A 195 -4.83 1.17 13.77
C ALA A 195 -4.74 2.25 14.85
N ILE A 196 -5.89 2.66 15.39
CA ILE A 196 -6.01 3.73 16.38
C ILE A 196 -5.55 3.21 17.75
N LEU A 197 -6.16 2.13 18.24
CA LEU A 197 -5.87 1.58 19.57
C LEU A 197 -4.49 0.93 19.67
N GLY A 198 -3.96 0.41 18.55
CA GLY A 198 -2.62 -0.16 18.48
C GLY A 198 -1.55 0.81 17.97
N ALA A 199 -1.92 2.07 17.69
CA ALA A 199 -1.05 3.10 17.11
C ALA A 199 -0.23 2.62 15.89
N ARG A 200 -0.89 1.93 14.96
CA ARG A 200 -0.23 1.27 13.81
C ARG A 200 -0.45 2.03 12.50
N ARG A 201 0.63 2.57 11.93
CA ARG A 201 0.62 3.30 10.65
C ARG A 201 0.07 2.49 9.45
N GLY A 202 0.51 1.25 9.28
CA GLY A 202 0.11 0.43 8.12
C GLY A 202 -1.42 0.22 8.04
N PRO A 203 -2.05 -0.31 9.11
CA PRO A 203 -3.51 -0.41 9.22
C PRO A 203 -4.25 0.93 9.08
N ALA A 204 -3.71 2.03 9.62
CA ALA A 204 -4.36 3.35 9.52
C ALA A 204 -4.42 3.83 8.07
N LEU A 205 -3.30 3.77 7.34
CA LEU A 205 -3.25 4.17 5.94
C LEU A 205 -4.14 3.27 5.07
N LEU A 206 -4.11 1.95 5.28
CA LEU A 206 -4.96 1.01 4.57
C LEU A 206 -6.45 1.38 4.71
N SER A 207 -6.91 1.58 5.95
CA SER A 207 -8.29 1.99 6.24
C SER A 207 -8.63 3.34 5.60
N LEU A 208 -7.73 4.33 5.68
CA LEU A 208 -7.95 5.65 5.10
C LEU A 208 -8.05 5.61 3.57
N VAL A 209 -7.15 4.89 2.90
CA VAL A 209 -7.17 4.74 1.44
C VAL A 209 -8.41 3.97 0.99
N VAL A 210 -8.83 2.93 1.73
CA VAL A 210 -10.05 2.19 1.40
C VAL A 210 -11.30 3.05 1.58
N LEU A 211 -11.39 3.85 2.65
CA LEU A 211 -12.53 4.73 2.91
C LEU A 211 -12.57 5.94 1.97
N VAL A 212 -11.54 6.79 2.05
CA VAL A 212 -11.49 8.07 1.32
C VAL A 212 -11.13 7.82 -0.14
N GLY A 213 -10.10 7.01 -0.39
CA GLY A 213 -9.70 6.62 -1.73
C GLY A 213 -10.80 5.82 -2.43
N GLY A 214 -11.43 4.85 -1.75
CA GLY A 214 -12.58 4.12 -2.29
C GLY A 214 -13.74 5.03 -2.66
N TYR A 215 -14.12 5.97 -1.78
CA TYR A 215 -15.15 6.94 -2.09
C TYR A 215 -14.81 7.79 -3.33
N ILE A 216 -13.63 8.40 -3.37
CA ILE A 216 -13.21 9.22 -4.52
C ILE A 216 -13.18 8.39 -5.81
N TYR A 217 -12.56 7.21 -5.74
CA TYR A 217 -12.32 6.32 -6.85
C TYR A 217 -13.63 5.80 -7.47
N PHE A 218 -14.54 5.26 -6.66
CA PHE A 218 -15.79 4.70 -7.17
C PHE A 218 -16.84 5.77 -7.47
N MET A 219 -16.88 6.89 -6.73
CA MET A 219 -17.81 7.98 -7.01
C MET A 219 -17.35 8.90 -8.15
N ARG A 220 -16.16 8.66 -8.73
CA ARG A 220 -15.58 9.43 -9.84
C ARG A 220 -15.49 10.92 -9.52
N LYS A 221 -15.23 11.25 -8.26
CA LYS A 221 -15.10 12.64 -7.84
C LYS A 221 -13.83 13.22 -8.47
N ARG A 222 -13.96 14.38 -9.11
CA ARG A 222 -12.79 15.14 -9.54
C ARG A 222 -12.15 15.74 -8.30
N VAL A 223 -10.86 15.47 -8.12
CA VAL A 223 -10.11 15.97 -6.98
C VAL A 223 -9.12 17.01 -7.47
N SER A 224 -9.06 18.14 -6.77
CA SER A 224 -8.07 19.17 -7.06
C SER A 224 -6.69 18.72 -6.59
N VAL A 225 -5.63 19.25 -7.20
CA VAL A 225 -4.25 18.95 -6.79
C VAL A 225 -4.00 19.29 -5.33
N ILE A 226 -4.63 20.37 -4.86
CA ILE A 226 -4.55 20.86 -3.48
C ILE A 226 -5.15 19.83 -2.53
N LEU A 227 -6.30 19.23 -2.87
CA LEU A 227 -6.91 18.21 -2.01
C LEU A 227 -6.10 16.91 -1.98
N VAL A 228 -5.46 16.52 -3.10
CA VAL A 228 -4.53 15.38 -3.12
C VAL A 228 -3.31 15.66 -2.25
N ALA A 229 -2.67 16.81 -2.43
CA ALA A 229 -1.48 17.18 -1.68
C ALA A 229 -1.79 17.35 -0.18
N GLY A 230 -2.80 18.15 0.15
CA GLY A 230 -3.24 18.38 1.54
C GLY A 230 -3.75 17.12 2.21
N GLY A 231 -4.57 16.31 1.53
CA GLY A 231 -5.03 15.02 2.06
C GLY A 231 -3.89 14.02 2.27
N GLY A 232 -2.92 13.98 1.36
CA GLY A 232 -1.70 13.19 1.50
C GLY A 232 -0.82 13.65 2.67
N MET A 233 -0.65 14.96 2.84
CA MET A 233 0.08 15.55 3.97
C MET A 233 -0.61 15.22 5.30
N LEU A 234 -1.94 15.41 5.40
CA LEU A 234 -2.69 15.06 6.61
C LEU A 234 -2.60 13.57 6.94
N ALA A 235 -2.70 12.69 5.94
CA ALA A 235 -2.52 11.26 6.12
C ALA A 235 -1.10 10.94 6.62
N GLY A 236 -0.06 11.54 6.01
CA GLY A 236 1.33 11.38 6.40
C GLY A 236 1.59 11.87 7.83
N SER A 237 1.10 13.05 8.18
CA SER A 237 1.20 13.61 9.54
C SER A 237 0.50 12.73 10.57
N LEU A 238 -0.68 12.19 10.25
CA LEU A 238 -1.36 11.22 11.11
C LEU A 238 -0.51 9.96 11.30
N MET A 239 0.12 9.44 10.24
CA MET A 239 0.98 8.26 10.35
C MET A 239 2.19 8.54 11.25
N LEU A 240 2.85 9.68 11.07
CA LEU A 240 3.98 10.08 11.92
C LEU A 240 3.54 10.27 13.37
N PHE A 241 2.39 10.91 13.61
CA PHE A 241 1.84 11.09 14.94
C PHE A 241 1.58 9.75 15.65
N LEU A 242 0.96 8.79 14.96
CA LEU A 242 0.70 7.46 15.51
C LEU A 242 2.00 6.75 15.91
N VAL A 243 3.04 6.79 15.06
CA VAL A 243 4.29 6.10 15.38
C VAL A 243 5.10 6.84 16.46
N ALA A 244 5.13 8.17 16.42
CA ALA A 244 5.77 9.00 17.44
C ALA A 244 5.21 8.72 18.84
N ASN A 245 3.89 8.59 18.92
CA ASN A 245 3.17 8.45 20.17
C ASN A 245 2.73 7.01 20.47
N ARG A 246 3.26 6.02 19.74
CA ARG A 246 2.83 4.60 19.87
C ARG A 246 3.04 4.00 21.26
N ASN A 247 3.99 4.55 22.03
CA ASN A 247 4.27 4.11 23.39
C ASN A 247 3.32 4.76 24.41
N SER A 248 2.60 5.82 24.01
CA SER A 248 1.68 6.58 24.86
C SER A 248 0.21 6.36 24.46
N LEU A 249 -0.04 5.82 23.26
CA LEU A 249 -1.38 5.55 22.73
C LEU A 249 -1.79 4.10 23.04
N TYR A 250 -2.34 3.87 24.22
CA TYR A 250 -2.93 2.59 24.64
C TYR A 250 -4.03 2.80 25.69
N LEU A 251 -4.92 1.82 25.87
CA LEU A 251 -6.01 1.87 26.84
C LEU A 251 -5.45 1.89 28.27
N GLY A 252 -5.92 2.83 29.09
CA GLY A 252 -5.39 3.03 30.45
C GLY A 252 -4.16 3.93 30.54
N SER A 253 -3.63 4.41 29.41
CA SER A 253 -2.58 5.43 29.42
C SER A 253 -3.10 6.75 29.99
N LYS A 254 -2.37 7.31 30.96
CA LYS A 254 -2.54 8.71 31.40
C LYS A 254 -1.67 9.59 30.52
N ALA A 255 -1.89 9.61 29.20
CA ALA A 255 -1.00 10.33 28.29
C ALA A 255 -0.98 11.83 28.64
N VAL A 256 0.08 12.30 29.32
CA VAL A 256 0.23 13.71 29.71
C VAL A 256 0.99 14.50 28.66
N ASN A 257 1.92 13.88 27.92
CA ASN A 257 2.77 14.56 26.92
C ASN A 257 2.88 13.74 25.63
N PHE A 258 2.36 14.28 24.52
CA PHE A 258 2.61 13.73 23.19
C PHE A 258 3.92 14.29 22.63
N SER A 259 4.76 13.42 22.07
CA SER A 259 5.98 13.80 21.37
C SER A 259 5.66 14.40 20.00
N SER A 260 6.52 15.30 19.54
CA SER A 260 6.41 15.87 18.20
C SER A 260 6.60 14.76 17.14
N PRO A 261 5.72 14.66 16.12
CA PRO A 261 5.89 13.70 15.04
C PRO A 261 7.24 13.79 14.32
N LEU A 262 7.83 14.99 14.30
CA LEU A 262 9.11 15.25 13.64
C LEU A 262 10.30 14.69 14.43
N GLU A 263 10.24 14.70 15.76
CA GLU A 263 11.29 14.11 16.62
C GLU A 263 11.40 12.59 16.42
N HIS A 264 10.31 11.94 16.05
CA HIS A 264 10.34 10.50 15.77
C HIS A 264 11.17 10.15 14.53
N MET A 265 11.29 11.07 13.57
CA MET A 265 12.07 10.84 12.35
C MET A 265 13.57 10.70 12.64
N ASN A 266 14.00 11.23 13.78
CA ASN A 266 15.35 11.21 14.28
C ASN A 266 15.67 9.93 15.08
N ARG A 267 14.85 8.87 14.95
CA ARG A 267 15.16 7.56 15.54
C ARG A 267 16.15 6.78 14.68
N TRP A 268 17.42 7.07 14.86
CA TRP A 268 18.58 6.47 14.19
C TRP A 268 18.51 4.94 13.99
N VAL A 269 18.23 4.16 15.03
CA VAL A 269 18.33 2.68 15.01
C VAL A 269 17.17 1.99 14.26
N SER A 270 16.06 2.70 14.04
CA SER A 270 14.88 2.18 13.36
C SER A 270 14.58 2.92 12.05
N ASN A 271 15.50 3.77 11.59
CA ASN A 271 15.29 4.62 10.44
C ASN A 271 15.45 3.83 9.13
N GLU A 272 14.39 3.78 8.34
CA GLU A 272 14.30 2.95 7.14
C GLU A 272 15.36 3.31 6.08
N TYR A 273 15.80 4.57 6.00
CA TYR A 273 16.88 4.97 5.09
C TYR A 273 18.23 4.35 5.49
N LEU A 274 18.59 4.43 6.78
CA LEU A 274 19.85 3.90 7.30
C LEU A 274 19.89 2.37 7.20
N ILE A 275 18.78 1.71 7.53
CA ILE A 275 18.65 0.26 7.42
C ILE A 275 18.73 -0.18 5.96
N GLY A 276 18.09 0.53 5.03
CA GLY A 276 18.20 0.24 3.61
C GLY A 276 19.63 0.40 3.07
N GLY A 277 20.38 1.40 3.53
CA GLY A 277 21.79 1.57 3.17
C GLY A 277 22.69 0.46 3.73
N ALA A 278 22.43 0.06 4.98
CA ALA A 278 23.09 -1.08 5.60
C ALA A 278 22.79 -2.41 4.87
N ALA A 279 21.54 -2.60 4.42
CA ALA A 279 21.11 -3.73 3.61
C ALA A 279 21.82 -3.79 2.26
N VAL A 280 22.05 -2.65 1.60
CA VAL A 280 22.82 -2.58 0.35
C VAL A 280 24.27 -3.00 0.57
N ARG A 281 24.95 -2.46 1.59
CA ARG A 281 26.33 -2.85 1.92
C ARG A 281 26.45 -4.32 2.29
N TYR A 282 25.47 -4.84 3.05
CA TYR A 282 25.41 -6.25 3.38
C TYR A 282 25.35 -7.12 2.12
N ALA A 283 24.47 -6.78 1.18
CA ALA A 283 24.35 -7.53 -0.08
C ALA A 283 25.58 -7.40 -0.98
N ASP A 284 26.28 -6.26 -0.93
CA ASP A 284 27.53 -6.07 -1.67
C ASP A 284 28.68 -6.90 -1.08
N GLN A 285 28.69 -7.12 0.24
CA GLN A 285 29.72 -7.92 0.91
C GLN A 285 29.43 -9.43 0.89
N TYR A 286 28.18 -9.83 1.10
CA TYR A 286 27.78 -11.24 1.27
C TYR A 286 27.02 -11.81 0.07
N GLY A 287 26.72 -11.00 -0.94
CA GLY A 287 25.93 -11.39 -2.10
C GLY A 287 24.42 -11.17 -1.93
N ALA A 288 23.71 -11.10 -3.05
CA ALA A 288 22.26 -11.01 -3.09
C ALA A 288 21.61 -12.40 -3.01
N PHE A 289 20.34 -12.46 -2.60
CA PHE A 289 19.59 -13.73 -2.47
C PHE A 289 18.98 -14.26 -3.78
N TYR A 290 19.09 -13.52 -4.87
CA TYR A 290 18.54 -13.82 -6.20
C TYR A 290 17.06 -14.23 -6.23
N GLY A 291 16.21 -13.68 -5.34
CA GLY A 291 14.78 -13.98 -5.28
C GLY A 291 14.41 -15.19 -4.39
N ALA A 292 15.39 -15.94 -3.90
CA ALA A 292 15.13 -17.15 -3.12
C ALA A 292 14.51 -16.84 -1.75
N ARG A 293 14.99 -15.81 -1.06
CA ARG A 293 14.50 -15.41 0.27
C ARG A 293 13.05 -14.94 0.18
N GLU A 294 12.73 -14.14 -0.84
CA GLU A 294 11.36 -13.71 -1.11
C GLU A 294 10.43 -14.88 -1.46
N LEU A 295 10.89 -15.83 -2.28
CA LEU A 295 10.12 -17.03 -2.61
C LEU A 295 9.80 -17.87 -1.37
N ILE A 296 10.77 -18.05 -0.47
CA ILE A 296 10.56 -18.79 0.78
C ILE A 296 9.54 -18.06 1.67
N TRP A 297 9.65 -16.74 1.80
CA TRP A 297 8.68 -15.95 2.56
C TRP A 297 7.27 -16.06 1.99
N LEU A 298 7.15 -16.04 0.66
CA LEU A 298 5.87 -16.13 -0.02
C LEU A 298 5.25 -17.51 0.22
N ILE A 299 5.99 -18.60 -0.05
CA ILE A 299 5.52 -19.97 0.16
C ILE A 299 5.21 -20.23 1.64
N GLY A 300 6.14 -19.90 2.54
CA GLY A 300 6.02 -20.13 3.98
C GLY A 300 4.86 -19.36 4.62
N ARG A 301 4.42 -18.24 4.03
CA ARG A 301 3.24 -17.51 4.48
C ARG A 301 1.93 -18.02 3.88
N PHE A 302 1.96 -18.76 2.77
CA PHE A 302 0.78 -19.39 2.17
C PHE A 302 0.54 -20.83 2.61
N LEU A 303 1.58 -21.50 3.12
CA LEU A 303 1.48 -22.83 3.69
C LEU A 303 1.29 -22.74 5.21
N PRO A 304 0.18 -23.26 5.76
CA PRO A 304 0.02 -23.35 7.20
C PRO A 304 1.11 -24.23 7.81
N ARG A 305 1.59 -23.86 9.00
CA ARG A 305 2.50 -24.73 9.78
C ARG A 305 1.90 -26.10 10.09
N SER A 306 0.58 -26.26 10.06
CA SER A 306 -0.06 -27.57 10.17
C SER A 306 0.16 -28.47 8.95
N VAL A 307 0.41 -27.88 7.78
CA VAL A 307 0.72 -28.61 6.53
C VAL A 307 2.23 -28.81 6.41
N TRP A 308 3.02 -27.79 6.76
CA TRP A 308 4.48 -27.86 6.72
C TRP A 308 5.11 -27.13 7.92
N PRO A 309 5.31 -27.82 9.06
CA PRO A 309 5.78 -27.22 10.31
C PRO A 309 7.15 -26.53 10.16
N ASP A 310 8.08 -27.20 9.48
CA ASP A 310 9.47 -26.78 9.34
C ASP A 310 9.77 -26.09 8.00
N VAL A 311 8.76 -25.49 7.35
CA VAL A 311 8.92 -24.84 6.04
C VAL A 311 10.04 -23.78 6.03
N TYR A 312 10.21 -23.04 7.12
CA TYR A 312 11.23 -22.00 7.26
C TYR A 312 12.64 -22.54 7.56
N VAL A 313 12.79 -23.86 7.71
CA VAL A 313 14.09 -24.53 7.90
C VAL A 313 14.41 -25.39 6.66
N GLN A 314 13.45 -26.19 6.22
CA GLN A 314 13.63 -27.12 5.10
C GLN A 314 13.65 -26.40 3.74
N LEU A 315 12.80 -25.39 3.52
CA LEU A 315 12.74 -24.71 2.22
C LEU A 315 14.00 -23.88 1.91
N PRO A 316 14.61 -23.13 2.86
CA PRO A 316 15.93 -22.55 2.66
C PRO A 316 16.99 -23.59 2.27
N GLN A 317 17.06 -24.71 2.99
CA GLN A 317 18.02 -25.80 2.71
C GLN A 317 17.82 -26.37 1.30
N LEU A 318 16.58 -26.59 0.87
CA LEU A 318 16.25 -27.07 -0.47
C LEU A 318 16.64 -26.09 -1.57
N LEU A 319 16.60 -24.79 -1.30
CA LEU A 319 16.98 -23.73 -2.23
C LEU A 319 18.45 -23.31 -2.10
N GLY A 320 19.23 -23.99 -1.26
CA GLY A 320 20.65 -23.68 -1.03
C GLY A 320 20.87 -22.31 -0.35
N VAL A 321 19.88 -21.82 0.40
CA VAL A 321 19.98 -20.56 1.14
C VAL A 321 20.39 -20.84 2.58
N GLU A 322 21.65 -20.54 2.91
CA GLU A 322 22.24 -20.75 4.24
C GLU A 322 21.86 -19.65 5.24
N VAL A 323 20.57 -19.34 5.37
CA VAL A 323 20.07 -18.34 6.32
C VAL A 323 18.91 -18.85 7.16
N ASP A 324 18.93 -18.54 8.46
CA ASP A 324 17.79 -18.82 9.35
C ASP A 324 16.74 -17.72 9.24
N LEU A 325 15.70 -17.96 8.44
CA LEU A 325 14.60 -17.02 8.24
C LEU A 325 13.79 -16.73 9.51
N ARG A 326 13.91 -17.57 10.55
CA ARG A 326 13.28 -17.31 11.86
C ARG A 326 13.96 -16.16 12.59
N LYS A 327 15.20 -15.82 12.21
CA LYS A 327 15.98 -14.71 12.77
C LYS A 327 16.01 -13.56 11.77
N ASN A 328 15.27 -12.48 12.07
CA ASN A 328 15.31 -11.21 11.32
C ASN A 328 15.15 -11.36 9.80
N GLY A 329 14.26 -12.23 9.33
CA GLY A 329 14.00 -12.32 7.88
C GLY A 329 15.07 -13.06 7.08
N GLY A 330 16.07 -13.67 7.75
CA GLY A 330 17.24 -14.28 7.10
C GLY A 330 18.47 -13.38 7.04
N VAL A 331 18.38 -12.16 7.55
CA VAL A 331 19.52 -11.24 7.57
C VAL A 331 20.12 -11.22 8.97
N SER A 332 21.39 -11.58 9.09
CA SER A 332 22.08 -11.56 10.38
C SER A 332 22.18 -10.11 10.89
N ARG A 333 21.73 -9.85 12.12
CA ARG A 333 21.92 -8.53 12.75
C ARG A 333 23.38 -8.24 13.01
N GLU A 334 24.13 -9.25 13.44
CA GLU A 334 25.58 -9.19 13.57
C GLU A 334 26.21 -8.96 12.20
N GLY A 335 25.67 -9.60 11.15
CA GLY A 335 26.08 -9.37 9.76
C GLY A 335 25.86 -7.92 9.33
N ILE A 336 24.68 -7.34 9.59
CA ILE A 336 24.44 -5.91 9.33
C ILE A 336 25.35 -5.04 10.20
N ALA A 337 25.49 -5.33 11.49
CA ALA A 337 26.35 -4.57 12.40
C ALA A 337 27.84 -4.69 12.05
N SER A 338 28.25 -5.74 11.32
CA SER A 338 29.63 -5.86 10.83
C SER A 338 29.92 -4.93 9.65
N VAL A 339 28.88 -4.54 8.89
CA VAL A 339 29.01 -3.65 7.73
C VAL A 339 28.49 -2.23 8.01
N ALA A 340 27.64 -2.09 9.02
CA ALA A 340 27.05 -0.85 9.47
C ALA A 340 27.50 -0.58 10.89
N ASN A 341 27.91 0.65 11.18
CA ASN A 341 28.38 1.06 12.51
C ASN A 341 27.26 1.14 13.57
N PHE A 342 26.19 0.35 13.42
CA PHE A 342 25.04 0.25 14.33
C PHE A 342 24.30 -1.08 14.14
N GLU A 343 23.59 -1.53 15.19
CA GLU A 343 22.72 -2.70 15.12
C GLU A 343 21.25 -2.26 14.88
N PRO A 344 20.57 -2.72 13.82
CA PRO A 344 19.16 -2.38 13.57
C PRO A 344 18.20 -2.91 14.66
N SER A 345 17.16 -2.13 14.95
CA SER A 345 16.09 -2.57 15.88
C SER A 345 15.33 -3.80 15.36
N VAL A 346 14.78 -4.61 16.26
CA VAL A 346 13.91 -5.75 15.90
C VAL A 346 12.71 -5.28 15.08
N GLY A 347 12.50 -5.88 13.90
CA GLY A 347 11.37 -5.52 13.02
C GLY A 347 11.55 -4.20 12.28
N ALA A 348 12.77 -3.65 12.28
CA ALA A 348 13.24 -2.68 11.30
C ALA A 348 12.95 -3.17 9.87
N ALA A 349 12.63 -2.24 8.98
CA ALA A 349 12.42 -2.56 7.58
C ALA A 349 13.43 -1.83 6.70
N GLU A 350 13.88 -2.51 5.66
CA GLU A 350 14.95 -2.09 4.76
C GLU A 350 14.47 -1.19 3.60
N ALA A 351 13.16 -0.96 3.52
CA ALA A 351 12.50 -0.16 2.51
C ALA A 351 12.71 -0.67 1.07
N PHE A 352 12.19 0.07 0.08
CA PHE A 352 12.18 -0.37 -1.31
C PHE A 352 13.58 -0.66 -1.89
N THR A 353 14.57 0.20 -1.64
CA THR A 353 15.93 0.05 -2.19
C THR A 353 16.65 -1.11 -1.52
N GLY A 354 16.68 -1.12 -0.17
CA GLY A 354 17.36 -2.17 0.58
C GLY A 354 16.77 -3.54 0.26
N SER A 355 15.44 -3.65 0.22
CA SER A 355 14.75 -4.92 -0.08
C SER A 355 15.07 -5.42 -1.49
N LEU A 356 14.95 -4.57 -2.52
CA LEU A 356 15.21 -4.99 -3.89
C LEU A 356 16.69 -5.30 -4.15
N TRP A 357 17.61 -4.51 -3.61
CA TRP A 357 19.04 -4.72 -3.82
C TRP A 357 19.53 -5.96 -3.11
N MET A 358 19.10 -6.17 -1.86
CA MET A 358 19.41 -7.38 -1.11
C MET A 358 18.87 -8.63 -1.81
N GLU A 359 17.69 -8.53 -2.44
CA GLU A 359 17.11 -9.69 -3.10
C GLU A 359 17.67 -9.94 -4.50
N PHE A 360 17.96 -8.91 -5.28
CA PHE A 360 18.25 -9.06 -6.71
C PHE A 360 19.58 -8.46 -7.17
N GLY A 361 20.35 -7.83 -6.27
CA GLY A 361 21.58 -7.11 -6.61
C GLY A 361 21.34 -6.12 -7.76
N ALA A 362 22.19 -6.13 -8.78
CA ALA A 362 22.03 -5.29 -9.96
C ALA A 362 20.74 -5.58 -10.78
N ALA A 363 20.17 -6.79 -10.71
CA ALA A 363 18.91 -7.09 -11.38
C ALA A 363 17.70 -6.35 -10.75
N SER A 364 17.88 -5.73 -9.58
CA SER A 364 16.89 -4.88 -8.92
C SER A 364 16.36 -3.76 -9.81
N PHE A 365 17.17 -3.20 -10.72
CA PHE A 365 16.74 -2.19 -11.69
C PHE A 365 15.66 -2.73 -12.64
N ILE A 366 15.84 -3.96 -13.13
CA ILE A 366 14.86 -4.65 -13.97
C ILE A 366 13.58 -4.91 -13.17
N VAL A 367 13.72 -5.40 -11.94
CA VAL A 367 12.57 -5.68 -11.06
C VAL A 367 11.79 -4.40 -10.74
N ALA A 368 12.46 -3.29 -10.43
CA ALA A 368 11.83 -2.00 -10.20
C ALA A 368 11.04 -1.52 -11.43
N PHE A 369 11.62 -1.67 -12.63
CA PHE A 369 10.91 -1.41 -13.88
C PHE A 369 9.66 -2.28 -14.05
N LEU A 370 9.75 -3.58 -13.75
CA LEU A 370 8.62 -4.51 -13.84
C LEU A 370 7.53 -4.18 -12.82
N ILE A 371 7.88 -3.75 -11.61
CA ILE A 371 6.92 -3.27 -10.60
C ILE A 371 6.17 -2.04 -11.15
N GLY A 372 6.90 -1.05 -11.70
CA GLY A 372 6.29 0.12 -12.33
C GLY A 372 5.35 -0.25 -13.47
N LEU A 373 5.77 -1.18 -14.33
CA LEU A 373 4.98 -1.70 -15.44
C LEU A 373 3.72 -2.45 -14.95
N PHE A 374 3.84 -3.21 -13.86
CA PHE A 374 2.72 -3.90 -13.24
C PHE A 374 1.68 -2.90 -12.71
N TYR A 375 2.10 -1.90 -11.93
CA TYR A 375 1.21 -0.85 -11.42
C TYR A 375 0.43 -0.15 -12.52
N VAL A 376 1.09 0.26 -13.61
CA VAL A 376 0.40 0.97 -14.70
C VAL A 376 -0.49 0.05 -15.54
N ARG A 377 -0.14 -1.21 -15.72
CA ARG A 377 -0.99 -2.20 -16.41
C ARG A 377 -2.28 -2.44 -15.65
N VAL A 378 -2.19 -2.63 -14.33
CA VAL A 378 -3.37 -2.81 -13.47
C VAL A 378 -4.22 -1.54 -13.42
N TRP A 379 -3.60 -0.36 -13.30
CA TRP A 379 -4.31 0.94 -13.41
C TRP A 379 -5.06 1.10 -14.73
N LYS A 380 -4.45 0.69 -15.85
CA LYS A 380 -5.11 0.70 -17.16
C LYS A 380 -6.28 -0.27 -17.22
N ALA A 381 -6.06 -1.50 -16.78
CA ALA A 381 -7.08 -2.54 -16.78
C ALA A 381 -8.27 -2.18 -15.87
N ALA A 382 -8.02 -1.46 -14.77
CA ALA A 382 -9.07 -0.99 -13.87
C ALA A 382 -10.13 -0.15 -14.59
N ARG A 383 -9.77 0.56 -15.67
CA ARG A 383 -10.75 1.38 -16.41
C ARG A 383 -11.89 0.57 -17.01
N SER A 384 -11.63 -0.66 -17.42
CA SER A 384 -12.60 -1.53 -18.11
C SER A 384 -12.99 -2.78 -17.31
N SER A 385 -12.20 -3.21 -16.33
CA SER A 385 -12.43 -4.44 -15.57
C SER A 385 -12.72 -4.18 -14.09
N ILE A 386 -13.82 -4.74 -13.58
CA ILE A 386 -14.20 -4.70 -12.15
C ILE A 386 -13.11 -5.31 -11.28
N SER A 387 -12.61 -6.50 -11.63
CA SER A 387 -11.56 -7.16 -10.85
C SER A 387 -10.30 -6.31 -10.78
N ALA A 388 -9.93 -5.67 -11.89
CA ALA A 388 -8.78 -4.78 -11.92
C ALA A 388 -9.04 -3.50 -11.08
N ARG A 389 -10.28 -3.00 -10.99
CA ARG A 389 -10.62 -1.86 -10.12
C ARG A 389 -10.33 -2.14 -8.66
N LEU A 390 -10.82 -3.28 -8.19
CA LEU A 390 -10.71 -3.69 -6.80
C LEU A 390 -9.24 -3.92 -6.44
N ILE A 391 -8.53 -4.72 -7.24
CA ILE A 391 -7.12 -5.03 -6.97
C ILE A 391 -6.24 -3.78 -7.09
N TYR A 392 -6.55 -2.87 -8.01
CA TYR A 392 -5.76 -1.64 -8.15
C TYR A 392 -5.85 -0.77 -6.90
N LEU A 393 -7.05 -0.56 -6.38
CA LEU A 393 -7.21 0.24 -5.17
C LEU A 393 -6.55 -0.42 -3.95
N PHE A 394 -6.54 -1.76 -3.88
CA PHE A 394 -5.70 -2.48 -2.92
C PHE A 394 -4.21 -2.21 -3.11
N MET A 395 -3.70 -2.21 -4.33
CA MET A 395 -2.29 -1.87 -4.61
C MET A 395 -1.95 -0.43 -4.22
N VAL A 396 -2.89 0.51 -4.35
CA VAL A 396 -2.72 1.89 -3.86
C VAL A 396 -2.61 1.87 -2.34
N ALA A 397 -3.53 1.18 -1.65
CA ALA A 397 -3.53 1.09 -0.19
C ALA A 397 -2.29 0.38 0.37
N LEU A 398 -1.82 -0.67 -0.32
CA LEU A 398 -0.64 -1.46 0.04
C LEU A 398 0.68 -0.80 -0.38
N SER A 399 0.66 0.31 -1.10
CA SER A 399 1.88 0.96 -1.61
C SER A 399 2.86 1.36 -0.51
N VAL A 400 2.37 1.66 0.70
CA VAL A 400 3.23 1.94 1.86
C VAL A 400 4.06 0.75 2.29
N TYR A 401 3.56 -0.47 2.13
CA TYR A 401 4.34 -1.66 2.45
C TYR A 401 5.47 -1.83 1.42
N LEU A 402 5.19 -1.57 0.15
CA LEU A 402 6.19 -1.63 -0.91
C LEU A 402 7.30 -0.59 -0.71
N VAL A 403 6.93 0.65 -0.38
CA VAL A 403 7.92 1.74 -0.28
C VAL A 403 8.66 1.71 1.06
N MET A 404 7.93 1.58 2.17
CA MET A 404 8.47 1.76 3.53
C MET A 404 8.85 0.45 4.23
N GLN A 405 8.49 -0.72 3.70
CA GLN A 405 8.84 -1.99 4.34
C GLN A 405 9.75 -2.83 3.45
N SER A 406 9.16 -3.55 2.50
CA SER A 406 9.86 -4.52 1.66
C SER A 406 8.90 -5.04 0.57
N ILE A 407 9.41 -5.83 -0.37
CA ILE A 407 8.56 -6.44 -1.40
C ILE A 407 7.67 -7.56 -0.84
N ASP A 408 8.16 -8.34 0.13
CA ASP A 408 7.45 -9.46 0.76
C ASP A 408 6.07 -9.10 1.36
N PRO A 409 5.90 -8.04 2.18
CA PRO A 409 4.67 -7.77 2.90
C PRO A 409 3.65 -7.09 1.98
N TRP A 410 4.12 -6.48 0.88
CA TRP A 410 3.30 -5.97 -0.20
C TRP A 410 2.75 -7.11 -1.05
N LEU A 411 3.62 -7.99 -1.55
CA LEU A 411 3.25 -9.04 -2.48
C LEU A 411 2.38 -10.12 -1.82
N TYR A 412 2.77 -10.57 -0.62
CA TYR A 412 1.97 -11.53 0.17
C TYR A 412 0.56 -11.02 0.42
N ARG A 413 0.39 -9.76 0.87
CA ARG A 413 -0.95 -9.19 1.15
C ARG A 413 -1.75 -8.97 -0.11
N LEU A 414 -1.10 -8.59 -1.20
CA LEU A 414 -1.75 -8.44 -2.49
C LEU A 414 -2.30 -9.78 -2.99
N ILE A 415 -1.56 -10.88 -2.82
CA ILE A 415 -2.02 -12.20 -3.21
C ILE A 415 -3.09 -12.70 -2.21
N LEU A 416 -2.82 -12.66 -0.91
CA LEU A 416 -3.70 -13.21 0.12
C LEU A 416 -5.07 -12.52 0.13
N PHE A 417 -5.12 -11.19 -0.02
CA PHE A 417 -6.37 -10.43 0.06
C PHE A 417 -6.91 -10.00 -1.30
N GLY A 418 -6.02 -9.70 -2.26
CA GLY A 418 -6.42 -9.30 -3.60
C GLY A 418 -6.99 -10.46 -4.41
N LEU A 419 -6.41 -11.67 -4.32
CA LEU A 419 -6.87 -12.82 -5.10
C LEU A 419 -8.31 -13.23 -4.76
N PRO A 420 -8.71 -13.40 -3.47
CA PRO A 420 -10.09 -13.73 -3.13
C PRO A 420 -11.09 -12.69 -3.64
N VAL A 421 -10.76 -11.39 -3.51
CA VAL A 421 -11.62 -10.30 -3.99
C VAL A 421 -11.78 -10.33 -5.51
N VAL A 422 -10.70 -10.61 -6.25
CA VAL A 422 -10.74 -10.79 -7.70
C VAL A 422 -11.56 -12.01 -8.11
N LEU A 423 -11.40 -13.14 -7.42
CA LEU A 423 -12.15 -14.36 -7.69
C LEU A 423 -13.65 -14.13 -7.48
N VAL A 424 -14.02 -13.53 -6.36
CA VAL A 424 -15.40 -13.13 -6.06
C VAL A 424 -15.95 -12.23 -7.18
N ALA A 425 -15.22 -11.18 -7.55
CA ALA A 425 -15.65 -10.27 -8.61
C ALA A 425 -15.86 -10.98 -9.96
N ARG A 426 -14.97 -11.91 -10.33
CA ARG A 426 -15.09 -12.70 -11.57
C ARG A 426 -16.27 -13.67 -11.55
N ILE A 427 -16.54 -14.31 -10.41
CA ILE A 427 -17.69 -15.21 -10.26
C ILE A 427 -19.00 -14.43 -10.44
N LEU A 428 -19.08 -13.24 -9.85
CA LEU A 428 -20.24 -12.36 -9.93
C LEU A 428 -20.46 -11.85 -11.36
N ASP A 429 -19.40 -11.46 -12.06
CA ASP A 429 -19.45 -10.99 -13.46
C ASP A 429 -19.96 -12.09 -14.42
N ARG A 430 -19.47 -13.33 -14.27
CA ARG A 430 -19.91 -14.49 -15.08
C ARG A 430 -21.38 -14.85 -14.90
N ARG A 431 -21.90 -14.77 -13.67
CA ARG A 431 -23.31 -15.06 -13.38
C ARG A 431 -24.24 -14.01 -13.98
N GLY A 432 -23.81 -12.74 -13.98
CA GLY A 432 -24.53 -11.64 -14.64
C GLY A 432 -24.70 -11.82 -16.13
N GLY A 433 -23.63 -12.20 -16.83
CA GLY A 433 -23.65 -12.41 -18.28
C GLY A 433 -24.53 -13.58 -18.74
N ARG A 434 -24.66 -14.65 -17.93
CA ARG A 434 -25.51 -15.81 -18.26
C ARG A 434 -27.00 -15.47 -18.14
N LEU A 435 -27.41 -14.80 -17.07
CA LEU A 435 -28.82 -14.44 -16.85
C LEU A 435 -29.36 -13.51 -17.95
N SER A 436 -28.54 -12.57 -18.42
CA SER A 436 -28.90 -11.68 -19.52
C SER A 436 -29.02 -12.40 -20.87
N ARG A 437 -28.21 -13.45 -21.13
CA ARG A 437 -28.36 -14.26 -22.35
C ARG A 437 -29.65 -15.09 -22.33
N THR A 438 -30.01 -15.70 -21.20
CA THR A 438 -31.29 -16.41 -21.08
C THR A 438 -32.51 -15.48 -21.15
N ALA A 439 -32.41 -14.26 -20.60
CA ALA A 439 -33.50 -13.28 -20.68
C ALA A 439 -33.68 -12.70 -22.09
N VAL A 440 -32.60 -12.57 -22.88
CA VAL A 440 -32.66 -12.11 -24.28
C VAL A 440 -33.17 -13.21 -25.21
N VAL A 441 -32.83 -14.48 -24.97
CA VAL A 441 -33.36 -15.61 -25.75
C VAL A 441 -34.84 -15.86 -25.45
N GLY A 442 -35.35 -15.44 -24.29
CA GLY A 442 -36.78 -15.49 -23.95
C GLY A 442 -37.64 -14.31 -24.46
N ARG A 443 -37.05 -13.29 -25.09
CA ARG A 443 -37.77 -12.08 -25.56
C ARG A 443 -37.64 -11.78 -27.04
N SER A 444 -37.10 -12.69 -27.84
CA SER A 444 -36.98 -12.53 -29.30
C SER A 444 -38.30 -12.76 -30.07
N ARG A 445 -39.44 -12.30 -29.54
CA ARG A 445 -40.70 -12.23 -30.29
C ARG A 445 -41.50 -10.92 -30.18
N GLU A 446 -41.08 -9.96 -29.35
CA GLU A 446 -41.71 -8.63 -29.34
C GLU A 446 -40.65 -7.53 -29.26
N SER A 447 -40.22 -7.08 -30.42
CA SER A 447 -39.50 -5.83 -30.61
C SER A 447 -40.42 -4.66 -30.34
N GLN A 448 -40.49 -4.18 -29.09
CA GLN A 448 -40.90 -2.81 -28.80
C GLN A 448 -39.67 -1.93 -28.55
N VAL A 449 -39.48 -1.00 -29.48
CA VAL A 449 -38.57 0.12 -29.43
C VAL A 449 -38.93 0.99 -28.22
N TYR A 450 -38.20 0.85 -27.12
CA TYR A 450 -38.22 1.85 -26.04
C TYR A 450 -37.13 2.89 -26.31
N THR A 451 -37.52 3.96 -27.01
CA THR A 451 -36.83 5.24 -26.96
C THR A 451 -37.01 5.83 -25.56
N SER A 452 -35.99 5.71 -24.71
CA SER A 452 -35.91 6.48 -23.47
C SER A 452 -35.67 7.96 -23.84
N PRO A 453 -36.49 8.91 -23.37
CA PRO A 453 -36.19 10.32 -23.55
C PRO A 453 -35.03 10.67 -22.60
N LEU A 454 -33.86 10.86 -23.18
CA LEU A 454 -32.77 11.61 -22.57
C LEU A 454 -33.33 12.99 -22.22
N LYS A 455 -33.42 13.31 -20.92
CA LYS A 455 -33.55 14.71 -20.48
C LYS A 455 -32.27 15.45 -20.89
N PRO A 456 -32.33 16.47 -21.77
CA PRO A 456 -31.28 17.46 -21.87
C PRO A 456 -31.57 18.51 -20.80
N ASP A 457 -30.63 18.76 -19.88
CA ASP A 457 -30.38 20.11 -19.36
C ASP A 457 -29.29 20.06 -18.29
N PHE A 458 -28.08 20.37 -18.73
CA PHE A 458 -27.06 21.07 -17.95
C PHE A 458 -26.16 21.78 -18.95
N ARG A 459 -26.66 22.88 -19.53
CA ARG A 459 -25.81 23.87 -20.19
C ARG A 459 -25.09 24.64 -19.08
N PHE A 460 -23.79 24.44 -18.96
CA PHE A 460 -22.93 25.40 -18.27
C PHE A 460 -22.68 26.54 -19.24
N THR A 461 -23.35 27.68 -19.04
CA THR A 461 -22.94 28.96 -19.61
C THR A 461 -21.63 29.35 -18.93
N TYR A 462 -20.56 29.44 -19.73
CA TYR A 462 -19.38 30.21 -19.36
C TYR A 462 -19.71 31.66 -19.67
N GLU A 463 -19.98 32.46 -18.64
CA GLU A 463 -19.87 33.92 -18.76
C GLU A 463 -18.40 34.25 -18.98
N ARG A 464 -18.15 34.83 -20.15
CA ARG A 464 -16.89 35.46 -20.52
C ARG A 464 -16.89 36.81 -19.80
N ILE A 465 -16.06 36.94 -18.78
CA ILE A 465 -15.72 38.25 -18.23
C ILE A 465 -14.80 38.89 -19.28
N GLU A 466 -15.31 39.91 -19.95
CA GLU A 466 -14.50 40.84 -20.74
C GLU A 466 -13.95 41.89 -19.78
N ASP A 467 -12.64 42.09 -19.82
CA ASP A 467 -11.91 43.07 -19.04
C ASP A 467 -12.17 44.48 -19.59
N GLU A 468 -12.49 45.42 -18.70
CA GLU A 468 -12.11 46.83 -18.79
C GLU A 468 -10.79 47.05 -18.02
#